data_AF-A0A538DTI0-F1
#
_entry.id   AF-A0A538DTI0-F1
#
_cell.length_a   1.000
_cell.length_b   1.000
_cell.length_c   1.000
_cell.angle_alpha   90.00
_cell.angle_beta   90.00
_cell.angle_gamma   90.00
#
_symmetry.space_group_name_H-M   'P 1'
#
loop_
_entity.id
_entity.type
_entity.pdbx_description
1 polymer ?
#
loop_
_entity_poly.entity_id
_entity_poly.type
_entity_poly.pdbx_seq_one_letter_code
_entity_poly.pdbx_strand_id
1 'polypeptide(L)'
;MNRVETPNCMLRLVARAEAEPCSRERCTFWEPGGAVVEAGCLINRLGVDVRRVDLATYLLEVRERLEQARSLSEAVAAHREFSRRVGLEL
;
A
#
# COMPACT_ATOMS: atom_id res chain seq x y z
N MET A 1 14.89 -10.19 22.26
CA MET A 1 13.78 -9.90 21.34
C MET A 1 13.96 -8.49 20.79
N ASN A 2 14.60 -8.33 19.63
CA ASN A 2 14.72 -7.03 18.99
C ASN A 2 13.37 -6.68 18.35
N ARG A 3 12.65 -5.70 18.91
CA ARG A 3 11.51 -5.09 18.22
C ARG A 3 12.08 -4.37 17.00
N VAL A 4 11.90 -4.95 15.83
CA VAL A 4 12.16 -4.24 14.57
C VAL A 4 11.13 -3.13 14.51
N GLU A 5 11.55 -1.89 14.78
CA GLU A 5 10.71 -0.71 14.63
C GLU A 5 10.13 -0.71 13.21
N THR A 6 8.80 -0.61 13.11
CA THR A 6 8.15 -0.53 11.80
C THR A 6 8.29 0.91 11.32
N PRO A 7 9.00 1.18 10.21
CA PRO A 7 9.18 2.55 9.74
C PRO A 7 7.83 3.16 9.37
N ASN A 8 7.68 4.47 9.59
CA ASN A 8 6.49 5.20 9.18
C ASN A 8 6.48 5.43 7.66
N CYS A 9 5.28 5.58 7.10
CA CYS A 9 5.11 5.99 5.71
C CYS A 9 5.49 7.47 5.53
N MET A 10 6.57 7.71 4.80
CA MET A 10 7.05 9.07 4.52
C MET A 10 6.04 9.92 3.76
N LEU A 11 5.24 9.33 2.84
CA LEU A 11 4.22 10.07 2.10
C LEU A 11 3.15 10.63 3.04
N ARG A 12 2.62 9.82 3.95
CA ARG A 12 1.59 10.27 4.90
C ARG A 12 2.15 11.21 5.96
N LEU A 13 3.39 10.97 6.40
CA LEU A 13 4.09 11.87 7.31
C LEU A 13 4.29 13.26 6.69
N VAL A 14 4.76 13.36 5.45
CA VAL A 14 5.02 14.67 4.82
C VAL A 14 3.73 15.34 4.34
N ALA A 15 2.82 14.61 3.70
CA ALA A 15 1.61 15.18 3.12
C ALA A 15 0.57 15.59 4.18
N ARG A 16 0.48 14.85 5.29
CA ARG A 16 -0.57 15.04 6.30
C ARG A 16 -0.06 15.29 7.72
N ALA A 17 1.25 15.29 7.95
CA ALA A 17 1.84 15.32 9.30
C ALA A 17 1.35 14.15 10.19
N GLU A 18 0.98 13.01 9.58
CA GLU A 18 0.44 11.85 10.26
C GLU A 18 1.44 10.68 10.26
N ALA A 19 1.76 10.18 11.45
CA ALA A 19 2.57 8.98 11.61
C ALA A 19 1.72 7.72 11.34
N GLU A 20 1.90 7.14 10.17
CA GLU A 20 1.28 5.85 9.80
C GLU A 20 2.37 4.77 9.68
N PRO A 21 2.28 3.64 10.40
CA PRO A 21 3.21 2.52 10.21
C PRO A 21 3.14 1.97 8.78
N CYS A 22 4.28 1.63 8.18
CA CYS A 22 4.33 1.05 6.84
C CYS A 22 3.54 -0.26 6.76
N SER A 23 2.57 -0.31 5.84
CA SER A 23 1.69 -1.47 5.63
C SER A 23 2.32 -2.60 4.79
N ARG A 24 3.58 -2.42 4.34
CA ARG A 24 4.40 -3.39 3.59
C ARG A 24 3.64 -3.96 2.40
N GLU A 25 3.46 -5.28 2.32
CA GLU A 25 2.80 -5.99 1.21
C GLU A 25 1.37 -5.50 0.91
N ARG A 26 0.74 -4.81 1.87
CA ARG A 26 -0.57 -4.18 1.65
C ARG A 26 -0.47 -2.81 0.98
N CYS A 27 0.69 -2.17 0.95
CA CYS A 27 0.92 -0.90 0.27
C CYS A 27 1.06 -1.11 -1.24
N THR A 28 0.37 -0.31 -2.05
CA THR A 28 0.52 -0.36 -3.52
C THR A 28 1.95 -0.06 -4.00
N PHE A 29 2.75 0.70 -3.25
CA PHE A 29 4.13 1.02 -3.61
C PHE A 29 5.16 0.08 -3.00
N TRP A 30 4.73 -1.04 -2.42
CA TRP A 30 5.65 -2.05 -1.91
C TRP A 30 6.13 -2.94 -3.05
N GLU A 31 7.45 -3.03 -3.19
CA GLU A 31 8.07 -3.99 -4.09
C GLU A 31 8.53 -5.19 -3.27
N PRO A 32 8.06 -6.41 -3.61
CA PRO A 32 8.59 -7.61 -3.01
C PRO A 32 10.07 -7.74 -3.37
N GLY A 33 10.86 -8.17 -2.40
CA GLY A 33 12.26 -8.50 -2.62
C GLY A 33 12.42 -9.80 -3.42
N GLY A 34 13.67 -10.10 -3.77
CA GLY A 34 14.07 -11.36 -4.40
C GLY A 34 15.38 -11.87 -3.82
N ALA A 35 15.97 -12.88 -4.45
CA ALA A 35 17.20 -13.53 -3.97
C ALA A 35 18.39 -12.58 -3.73
N VAL A 36 18.40 -11.42 -4.39
CA VAL A 36 19.49 -10.43 -4.33
C VAL A 36 19.00 -8.99 -4.14
N VAL A 37 17.69 -8.79 -3.94
CA VAL A 37 17.09 -7.44 -3.79
C VAL A 37 16.22 -7.42 -2.54
N GLU A 38 16.48 -6.48 -1.64
CA GLU A 38 15.64 -6.32 -0.45
C GLU A 38 14.25 -5.80 -0.81
N ALA A 39 13.23 -6.31 -0.11
CA ALA A 39 11.88 -5.79 -0.23
C ALA A 39 11.82 -4.36 0.30
N GLY A 40 11.05 -3.49 -0.34
CA GLY A 40 11.07 -2.08 0.05
C GLY A 40 10.01 -1.22 -0.60
N CYS A 41 10.02 0.05 -0.24
CA CYS A 41 9.17 1.05 -0.85
C CYS A 41 9.78 1.52 -2.17
N LEU A 42 9.04 1.36 -3.27
CA LEU A 42 9.42 1.83 -4.61
C LEU A 42 9.84 3.31 -4.61
N ILE A 43 9.10 4.15 -3.87
CA ILE A 43 9.35 5.60 -3.81
C ILE A 43 10.73 5.89 -3.22
N ASN A 44 11.13 5.16 -2.18
CA ASN A 44 12.46 5.27 -1.58
C ASN A 44 13.54 4.73 -2.54
N ARG A 45 13.29 3.59 -3.19
CA ARG A 45 14.23 2.97 -4.13
C ARG A 45 14.52 3.86 -5.34
N LEU A 46 13.49 4.54 -5.86
CA LEU A 46 13.61 5.51 -6.94
C LEU A 46 14.26 6.83 -6.51
N GLY A 47 14.54 7.03 -5.22
CA GLY A 47 15.12 8.27 -4.71
C GLY A 47 14.21 9.48 -4.92
N VAL A 48 12.88 9.27 -4.97
CA VAL A 48 11.92 10.36 -5.18
C VAL A 48 11.99 11.32 -3.99
N ASP A 49 12.14 12.61 -4.26
CA ASP A 49 12.20 13.63 -3.21
C ASP A 49 10.80 13.90 -2.62
N VAL A 50 10.39 13.06 -1.69
CA VAL A 50 9.13 13.16 -0.96
C VAL A 50 9.10 14.29 0.07
N ARG A 51 10.17 15.08 0.23
CA ARG A 51 10.13 16.29 1.07
C ARG A 51 9.34 17.42 0.39
N ARG A 52 9.15 17.32 -0.92
CA ARG A 52 8.22 18.14 -1.69
C ARG A 52 6.79 17.76 -1.32
N VAL A 53 6.13 18.62 -0.54
CA VAL A 53 4.78 18.38 -0.02
C VAL A 53 3.76 18.15 -1.14
N ASP A 54 3.84 18.90 -2.24
CA ASP A 54 2.98 18.74 -3.42
C ASP A 54 3.09 17.34 -4.03
N LEU A 55 4.32 16.86 -4.21
CA LEU A 55 4.59 15.54 -4.75
C LEU A 55 4.18 14.43 -3.77
N ALA A 56 4.47 14.61 -2.47
CA ALA A 56 4.08 13.66 -1.44
C ALA A 56 2.55 13.50 -1.37
N THR A 57 1.81 14.61 -1.44
CA THR A 57 0.35 14.62 -1.48
C THR A 57 -0.17 13.89 -2.72
N TYR A 58 0.35 14.21 -3.90
CA TYR A 58 -0.06 13.54 -5.14
C TYR A 58 0.17 12.02 -5.08
N LEU A 59 1.36 11.59 -4.66
CA LEU A 59 1.67 10.17 -4.54
C LEU A 59 0.82 9.47 -3.47
N LEU A 60 0.51 10.15 -2.37
CA LEU A 60 -0.39 9.64 -1.34
C LEU A 60 -1.81 9.45 -1.88
N GLU A 61 -2.35 10.41 -2.65
CA GLU A 61 -3.65 10.28 -3.29
C GLU A 61 -3.68 9.13 -4.29
N VAL A 62 -2.62 8.96 -5.09
CA VAL A 62 -2.48 7.84 -6.03
C VAL A 62 -2.49 6.51 -5.27
N ARG A 63 -1.73 6.40 -4.17
CA ARG A 63 -1.73 5.21 -3.29
C ARG A 63 -3.14 4.87 -2.82
N GLU A 64 -3.84 5.85 -2.23
CA GLU A 64 -5.16 5.65 -1.65
C GLU A 64 -6.19 5.23 -2.69
N ARG A 65 -6.17 5.83 -3.88
CA ARG A 65 -7.06 5.45 -4.99
C ARG A 65 -6.82 4.02 -5.47
N LEU A 66 -5.55 3.62 -5.61
CA LEU A 66 -5.19 2.27 -6.05
C LEU A 66 -5.55 1.21 -5.00
N GLU A 67 -5.33 1.50 -3.71
CA GLU A 67 -5.70 0.62 -2.61
C GLU A 67 -7.22 0.46 -2.50
N GLN A 68 -7.99 1.55 -2.66
CA GLN A 68 -9.44 1.50 -2.70
C GLN A 68 -9.94 0.64 -3.87
N ALA A 69 -9.40 0.83 -5.08
CA ALA A 69 -9.74 0.01 -6.24
C ALA A 69 -9.46 -1.48 -6.00
N ARG A 70 -8.33 -1.82 -5.38
CA ARG A 70 -8.02 -3.21 -5.00
C ARG A 70 -9.05 -3.76 -4.03
N SER A 71 -9.40 -3.03 -2.96
CA SER A 71 -10.40 -3.50 -1.98
C SER A 71 -11.79 -3.75 -2.60
N LEU A 72 -12.22 -2.92 -3.56
CA LEU A 72 -13.47 -3.13 -4.28
C LEU A 72 -13.42 -4.41 -5.11
N SER A 73 -12.30 -4.65 -5.80
CA SER A 73 -12.11 -5.89 -6.57
C SER A 73 -12.12 -7.14 -5.67
N GLU A 74 -11.51 -7.06 -4.49
CA GLU A 74 -11.50 -8.13 -3.49
C GLU A 74 -12.90 -8.39 -2.93
N ALA A 75 -13.69 -7.35 -2.65
CA ALA A 75 -15.07 -7.48 -2.19
C ALA A 75 -15.95 -8.16 -3.24
N VAL A 76 -15.82 -7.79 -4.51
CA VAL A 76 -16.55 -8.43 -5.62
C VAL A 76 -16.15 -9.90 -5.75
N ALA A 77 -14.86 -10.22 -5.68
CA ALA A 77 -14.38 -11.60 -5.73
C ALA A 77 -14.92 -12.44 -4.56
N ALA A 78 -14.90 -11.90 -3.35
CA ALA A 78 -15.44 -12.56 -2.16
C ALA A 78 -16.96 -12.79 -2.25
N HIS A 79 -17.71 -11.78 -2.74
CA HIS A 79 -19.14 -11.92 -2.94
C HIS A 79 -19.48 -13.00 -3.98
N ARG A 80 -18.77 -13.00 -5.12
CA ARG A 80 -18.93 -14.05 -6.13
C ARG A 80 -18.68 -15.42 -5.53
N GLU A 81 -17.54 -15.59 -4.87
CA GLU A 81 -17.17 -16.86 -4.22
C GLU A 81 -18.21 -17.33 -3.20
N PHE A 82 -18.74 -16.41 -2.40
CA PHE A 82 -19.83 -16.70 -1.47
C PHE A 82 -21.07 -17.21 -2.22
N SER A 83 -21.54 -16.48 -3.23
CA SER A 83 -22.71 -16.86 -4.03
C SER A 83 -22.56 -18.24 -4.67
N ARG A 84 -21.34 -18.61 -5.15
CA ARG A 84 -21.05 -19.96 -5.66
C ARG A 84 -21.26 -21.02 -4.59
N ARG A 85 -20.69 -20.81 -3.41
CA ARG A 85 -20.73 -21.79 -2.31
C ARG A 85 -22.14 -22.01 -1.77
N VAL A 86 -22.99 -21.00 -1.81
CA VAL A 86 -24.38 -21.10 -1.33
C VAL A 86 -25.39 -21.45 -2.44
N GLY A 87 -24.92 -21.74 -3.66
CA GLY A 87 -25.78 -22.15 -4.77
C GLY A 87 -26.68 -21.03 -5.32
N LEU A 88 -26.27 -19.78 -5.17
CA LEU A 88 -27.01 -18.58 -5.62
C LEU A 88 -26.39 -17.95 -6.88
N GLU A 89 -25.58 -18.68 -7.64
CA GLU A 89 -25.11 -18.21 -8.95
C GLU A 89 -26.30 -18.13 -9.94
N LEU A 90 -26.52 -16.93 -10.50
CA LEU A 90 -27.36 -16.69 -11.68
C LEU A 90 -26.53 -16.84 -12.96
#